data_AF-A0AAD5K4H3-F1
#
_entry.id   AF-A0AAD5K4H3-F1
#
_cell.length_a   1.000
_cell.length_b   1.000
_cell.length_c   1.000
_cell.angle_alpha   90.00
_cell.angle_beta   90.00
_cell.angle_gamma   90.00
#
_symmetry.space_group_name_H-M   'P 1'
#
loop_
_entity.id
_entity.type
_entity.pdbx_description
1 polymer ?
#
loop_
_entity_poly.entity_id
_entity_poly.type
_entity_poly.pdbx_seq_one_letter_code
_entity_poly.pdbx_strand_id
1 'polypeptide(L)'
;MMTSLSSIMTGKDGGGFVDFLPYDIVSAIFSYLDQGECLTCLDVCSAWYKRVPEYTRTVWQTLKINNRFQKTMINSYRARFLGEHVKHVQISSFSKRTDEEFFMAMKQLFDCGCNKIESLGIYMKRRNRGGRCCRYR
;
A
#
# COMPACT_ATOMS: atom_id res chain seq x y z
N MET A 1 41.52 15.73 3.25
CA MET A 1 40.71 16.70 2.47
C MET A 1 39.25 16.34 2.66
N MET A 2 38.56 17.06 3.55
CA MET A 2 37.13 16.87 3.81
C MET A 2 36.34 17.65 2.75
N THR A 3 35.68 16.95 1.83
CA THR A 3 34.71 17.58 0.94
C THR A 3 33.43 17.85 1.72
N SER A 4 33.13 19.13 1.89
CA SER A 4 31.97 19.66 2.61
C SER A 4 30.67 19.14 1.99
N LEU A 5 29.82 18.52 2.81
CA LEU A 5 28.48 18.03 2.46
C LEU A 5 27.45 19.15 2.15
N SER A 6 27.87 20.42 2.23
CA SER A 6 26.97 21.58 2.10
C SER A 6 26.67 21.99 0.66
N SER A 7 27.35 21.45 -0.36
CA SER A 7 27.14 21.86 -1.77
C SER A 7 26.00 21.11 -2.50
N ILE A 8 25.29 20.20 -1.84
CA ILE A 8 24.23 19.39 -2.49
C ILE A 8 22.85 20.10 -2.52
N MET A 9 22.66 21.22 -1.83
CA MET A 9 21.30 21.78 -1.63
C MET A 9 20.96 23.05 -2.42
N THR A 10 21.80 23.50 -3.35
CA THR A 10 21.50 24.71 -4.15
C THR A 10 21.68 24.45 -5.64
N GLY A 11 20.88 23.53 -6.19
CA GLY A 11 20.82 23.23 -7.62
C GLY A 11 19.40 23.45 -8.14
N LYS A 12 19.24 24.44 -9.01
CA LYS A 12 17.99 24.89 -9.62
C LYS A 12 17.55 23.97 -10.79
N ASP A 13 17.99 22.71 -10.76
CA ASP A 13 17.66 21.64 -11.70
C ASP A 13 17.13 20.47 -10.87
N GLY A 14 15.85 20.14 -11.04
CA GLY A 14 15.07 19.27 -10.15
C GLY A 14 15.45 17.78 -10.18
N GLY A 15 16.68 17.45 -9.78
CA GLY A 15 17.11 16.10 -9.41
C GLY A 15 17.31 16.04 -7.90
N GLY A 16 16.35 15.47 -7.16
CA GLY A 16 16.48 15.30 -5.72
C GLY A 16 17.51 14.19 -5.39
N PHE A 17 18.00 14.13 -4.16
CA PHE A 17 18.87 13.03 -3.66
C PHE A 17 18.37 11.62 -4.08
N VAL A 18 17.06 11.46 -4.16
CA VAL A 18 16.35 10.24 -4.58
C VAL A 18 16.71 9.81 -6.01
N ASP A 19 17.02 10.75 -6.90
CA ASP A 19 17.36 10.46 -8.29
C ASP A 19 18.73 9.78 -8.44
N PHE A 20 19.62 9.94 -7.46
CA PHE A 20 20.95 9.34 -7.44
C PHE A 20 21.01 7.97 -6.75
N LEU A 21 19.93 7.54 -6.09
CA LEU A 21 19.92 6.27 -5.38
C LEU A 21 19.87 5.09 -6.37
N PRO A 22 20.78 4.10 -6.24
CA PRO A 22 20.74 2.86 -7.01
C PRO A 22 19.50 2.03 -6.72
N TYR A 23 19.14 1.16 -7.68
CA TYR A 23 17.97 0.28 -7.60
C TYR A 23 17.93 -0.53 -6.29
N ASP A 24 19.05 -1.16 -5.94
CA ASP A 24 19.13 -2.05 -4.79
C ASP A 24 18.88 -1.32 -3.47
N ILE A 25 19.32 -0.06 -3.37
CA ILE A 25 19.14 0.77 -2.18
C ILE A 25 17.68 1.18 -2.04
N VAL A 26 17.05 1.62 -3.14
CA VAL A 26 15.63 1.99 -3.13
C VAL A 26 14.75 0.79 -2.80
N SER A 27 15.04 -0.38 -3.40
CA SER A 27 14.34 -1.63 -3.10
C SER A 27 14.53 -2.06 -1.64
N ALA A 28 15.75 -1.96 -1.11
CA ALA A 28 16.03 -2.27 0.29
C ALA A 28 15.25 -1.35 1.25
N ILE A 29 15.19 -0.03 0.97
CA ILE A 29 14.38 0.91 1.78
C ILE A 29 12.91 0.48 1.77
N PHE A 30 12.34 0.23 0.59
CA PHE A 30 10.93 -0.16 0.47
C PHE A 30 10.62 -1.53 1.07
N SER A 31 11.59 -2.41 1.22
CA SER A 31 11.38 -3.72 1.87
C SER A 31 11.01 -3.61 3.35
N TYR A 32 11.32 -2.48 3.99
CA TYR A 32 10.97 -2.21 5.39
C TYR A 32 9.64 -1.47 5.55
N LEU A 33 9.03 -1.01 4.45
CA LEU A 33 7.81 -0.20 4.49
C LEU A 33 6.57 -1.05 4.28
N ASP A 34 5.52 -0.72 5.03
CA ASP A 34 4.19 -1.27 4.76
C ASP A 34 3.49 -0.56 3.59
N GLN A 35 2.33 -1.07 3.17
CA GLN A 35 1.58 -0.52 2.05
C GLN A 35 1.09 0.92 2.29
N GLY A 36 0.77 1.29 3.54
CA GLY A 36 0.36 2.64 3.90
C GLY A 36 1.53 3.61 3.86
N GLU A 37 2.69 3.19 4.33
CA GLU A 37 3.95 3.95 4.27
C GLU A 37 4.39 4.13 2.82
N CYS A 38 4.33 3.08 1.99
CA CYS A 38 4.60 3.15 0.56
C CYS A 38 3.72 4.18 -0.15
N LEU A 39 2.42 4.22 0.18
CA LEU A 39 1.50 5.22 -0.35
C LEU A 39 1.86 6.64 0.12
N THR A 40 2.30 6.80 1.37
CA THR A 40 2.73 8.09 1.90
C THR A 40 3.99 8.60 1.19
N CYS A 41 4.92 7.71 0.84
CA CYS A 41 6.11 8.06 0.06
C CYS A 41 5.79 8.65 -1.33
N LEU A 42 4.62 8.36 -1.89
CA LEU A 42 4.20 8.90 -3.19
C LEU A 42 3.96 10.41 -3.14
N ASP A 43 3.52 10.90 -1.98
CA ASP A 43 3.19 12.31 -1.79
C ASP A 43 4.43 13.14 -1.38
N VAL A 44 5.58 12.49 -1.16
CA VAL A 44 6.82 13.17 -0.73
C VAL A 44 7.50 13.89 -1.88
N CYS A 45 7.72 13.23 -3.02
CA CYS A 45 8.26 13.89 -4.22
C CYS A 45 7.94 13.13 -5.52
N SER A 46 8.06 13.82 -6.64
CA SER A 46 7.79 13.27 -7.98
C SER A 46 8.76 12.14 -8.39
N ALA A 47 9.99 12.14 -7.86
CA ALA A 47 10.97 11.07 -8.10
C ALA A 47 10.52 9.75 -7.46
N TRP A 48 10.06 9.78 -6.20
CA TRP A 48 9.45 8.60 -5.57
C TRP A 48 8.23 8.16 -6.36
N TYR A 49 7.31 9.07 -6.72
CA TYR A 49 6.10 8.74 -7.46
C TYR A 49 6.37 7.96 -8.78
N LYS A 50 7.47 8.28 -9.48
CA LYS A 50 7.89 7.56 -10.69
C LYS A 50 8.51 6.20 -10.37
N ARG A 51 9.32 6.13 -9.32
CA ARG A 51 10.10 4.94 -8.97
C ARG A 51 9.26 3.90 -8.23
N VAL A 52 8.57 4.27 -7.15
CA VAL A 52 7.89 3.33 -6.22
C VAL A 52 7.18 2.15 -6.89
N PRO A 53 6.38 2.31 -7.97
CA PRO A 53 5.67 1.19 -8.58
C PRO A 53 6.55 0.01 -9.01
N GLU A 54 7.78 0.28 -9.43
CA GLU A 54 8.72 -0.76 -9.87
C GLU A 54 9.42 -1.46 -8.70
N TYR A 55 9.78 -0.69 -7.66
CA TYR A 55 10.59 -1.18 -6.54
C TYR A 55 9.76 -1.82 -5.42
N THR A 56 8.44 -1.61 -5.41
CA THR A 56 7.53 -2.14 -4.37
C THR A 56 6.74 -3.36 -4.83
N ARG A 57 7.01 -3.93 -6.02
CA ARG A 57 6.22 -5.07 -6.54
C ARG A 57 6.06 -6.21 -5.54
N THR A 58 7.08 -6.52 -4.76
CA THR A 58 7.05 -7.54 -3.70
C THR A 58 6.11 -7.16 -2.56
N VAL A 59 6.06 -5.88 -2.17
CA VAL A 59 5.11 -5.34 -1.17
C VAL A 59 3.67 -5.42 -1.70
N TRP A 60 3.46 -5.25 -3.01
CA TRP A 60 2.14 -5.30 -3.65
C TRP A 60 1.70 -6.71 -4.07
N GLN A 61 2.58 -7.71 -4.05
CA GLN A 61 2.20 -9.12 -4.25
C GLN A 61 1.15 -9.58 -3.24
N THR A 62 1.22 -9.07 -2.01
CA THR A 62 0.23 -9.35 -0.95
C THR A 62 -0.55 -8.09 -0.61
N LEU A 63 -1.76 -7.96 -1.14
CA LEU A 63 -2.61 -6.79 -0.95
C LEU A 63 -3.45 -6.92 0.34
N LYS A 64 -3.27 -5.99 1.27
CA LYS A 64 -4.08 -5.92 2.51
C LYS A 64 -5.15 -4.85 2.38
N ILE A 65 -6.37 -5.28 2.07
CA ILE A 65 -7.52 -4.39 1.97
C ILE A 65 -8.17 -4.26 3.35
N ASN A 66 -8.30 -3.02 3.81
CA ASN A 66 -9.10 -2.65 4.97
C ASN A 66 -9.93 -1.39 4.66
N ASN A 67 -10.86 -1.01 5.53
CA ASN A 67 -11.74 0.15 5.30
C ASN A 67 -10.98 1.47 5.07
N ARG A 68 -9.78 1.64 5.64
CA ARG A 68 -8.95 2.83 5.39
C ARG A 68 -8.30 2.73 4.02
N PHE A 69 -7.76 1.56 3.69
CA PHE A 69 -7.10 1.28 2.44
C PHE A 69 -8.04 1.38 1.24
N GLN A 70 -9.29 0.90 1.33
CA GLN A 70 -10.29 1.11 0.29
C GLN A 70 -10.48 2.60 -0.03
N LYS A 71 -10.66 3.44 1.00
CA LYS A 71 -10.86 4.90 0.81
C LYS A 71 -9.67 5.55 0.11
N THR A 72 -8.45 5.18 0.50
CA THR A 72 -7.21 5.72 -0.10
C THR A 72 -6.96 5.16 -1.51
N MET A 73 -7.30 3.89 -1.74
CA MET A 73 -7.14 3.21 -3.02
C MET A 73 -8.15 3.72 -4.07
N ILE A 74 -9.30 4.28 -3.66
CA ILE A 74 -10.37 4.68 -4.59
C ILE A 74 -10.01 5.84 -5.52
N ASN A 75 -9.09 6.75 -5.14
CA ASN A 75 -9.01 8.06 -5.80
C ASN A 75 -7.82 8.33 -6.74
N SER A 76 -6.70 7.58 -6.70
CA SER A 76 -5.51 8.07 -7.45
C SER A 76 -4.49 7.01 -7.89
N TYR A 77 -4.26 5.96 -7.10
CA TYR A 77 -3.03 5.15 -7.26
C TYR A 77 -3.23 3.79 -7.96
N ARG A 78 -4.48 3.48 -8.33
CA ARG A 78 -4.95 2.16 -8.79
C ARG A 78 -4.12 1.50 -9.88
N ALA A 79 -3.92 2.16 -11.02
CA ALA A 79 -3.39 1.49 -12.20
C ALA A 79 -1.86 1.27 -12.17
N ARG A 80 -1.14 1.97 -11.28
CA ARG A 80 0.34 1.90 -11.26
C ARG A 80 0.88 0.80 -10.37
N PHE A 81 0.26 0.56 -9.23
CA PHE A 81 0.73 -0.40 -8.22
C PHE A 81 -0.04 -1.71 -8.22
N LEU A 82 -1.18 -1.76 -8.88
CA LEU A 82 -2.00 -2.96 -8.97
C LEU A 82 -1.95 -3.49 -10.40
N GLY A 83 -2.09 -4.80 -10.54
CA GLY A 83 -2.00 -5.50 -11.81
C GLY A 83 -1.68 -6.96 -11.60
N GLU A 84 -1.11 -7.60 -12.61
CA GLU A 84 -0.90 -9.05 -12.64
C GLU A 84 0.04 -9.61 -11.56
N HIS A 85 0.81 -8.74 -10.89
CA HIS A 85 1.75 -9.16 -9.86
C HIS A 85 1.06 -9.37 -8.50
N VAL A 86 -0.18 -8.92 -8.31
CA VAL A 86 -0.95 -9.16 -7.09
C VAL A 86 -1.39 -10.62 -7.05
N LYS A 87 -0.88 -11.38 -6.07
CA LYS A 87 -1.13 -12.83 -5.91
C LYS A 87 -1.98 -13.15 -4.70
N HIS A 88 -1.79 -12.43 -3.61
CA HIS A 88 -2.44 -12.72 -2.34
C HIS A 88 -3.27 -11.51 -1.92
N VAL A 89 -4.56 -11.70 -1.67
CA VAL A 89 -5.43 -10.62 -1.21
C VAL A 89 -5.97 -10.97 0.17
N GLN A 90 -5.71 -10.11 1.14
CA GLN A 90 -6.22 -10.21 2.49
C GLN A 90 -7.19 -9.07 2.75
N ILE A 91 -8.45 -9.40 2.95
CA ILE A 91 -9.49 -8.41 3.20
C ILE A 91 -9.88 -8.47 4.67
N SER A 92 -9.77 -7.34 5.35
CA SER A 92 -9.98 -7.22 6.78
C SER A 92 -10.93 -6.09 7.12
N SER A 93 -11.76 -6.31 8.15
CA SER A 93 -12.51 -5.25 8.83
C SER A 93 -13.64 -4.57 8.02
N PHE A 94 -14.45 -5.31 7.26
CA PHE A 94 -15.78 -4.82 6.88
C PHE A 94 -16.66 -4.71 8.12
N SER A 95 -16.88 -3.47 8.57
CA SER A 95 -17.68 -3.20 9.77
C SER A 95 -19.16 -3.36 9.44
N LYS A 96 -19.67 -4.58 9.67
CA LYS A 96 -21.06 -5.02 9.43
C LYS A 96 -21.41 -5.17 7.95
N ARG A 97 -21.53 -6.43 7.52
CA ARG A 97 -22.51 -6.93 6.53
C ARG A 97 -23.01 -5.91 5.50
N THR A 98 -22.17 -5.51 4.58
CA THR A 98 -22.66 -5.20 3.24
C THR A 98 -21.76 -5.97 2.29
N ASP A 99 -22.31 -7.04 1.73
CA ASP A 99 -21.65 -7.77 0.64
C ASP A 99 -21.22 -6.81 -0.48
N GLU A 100 -21.92 -5.67 -0.60
CA GLU A 100 -21.58 -4.54 -1.45
C GLU A 100 -20.15 -4.02 -1.27
N GLU A 101 -19.64 -3.83 -0.05
CA GLU A 101 -18.26 -3.33 0.16
C GLU A 101 -17.21 -4.33 -0.33
N PHE A 102 -17.50 -5.63 -0.12
CA PHE A 102 -16.68 -6.72 -0.64
C PHE A 102 -16.74 -6.79 -2.17
N PHE A 103 -17.95 -6.77 -2.74
CA PHE A 103 -18.13 -6.79 -4.19
C PHE A 103 -17.50 -5.58 -4.86
N MET A 104 -17.60 -4.39 -4.25
CA MET A 104 -16.90 -3.20 -4.71
C MET A 104 -15.38 -3.38 -4.66
N ALA A 105 -14.82 -3.96 -3.59
CA ALA A 105 -13.40 -4.27 -3.52
C ALA A 105 -12.97 -5.20 -4.66
N MET A 106 -13.71 -6.29 -4.86
CA MET A 106 -13.40 -7.29 -5.88
C MET A 106 -13.51 -6.72 -7.29
N LYS A 107 -14.57 -5.94 -7.56
CA LYS A 107 -14.72 -5.22 -8.83
C LYS A 107 -13.54 -4.31 -9.08
N GLN A 108 -13.08 -3.56 -8.07
CA GLN A 108 -11.94 -2.67 -8.21
C GLN A 108 -10.64 -3.43 -8.49
N LEU A 109 -10.41 -4.57 -7.85
CA LEU A 109 -9.24 -5.42 -8.15
C LEU A 109 -9.25 -5.89 -9.59
N PHE A 110 -10.43 -6.30 -10.08
CA PHE A 110 -10.62 -6.69 -11.47
C PHE A 110 -10.34 -5.54 -12.44
N ASP A 111 -10.92 -4.35 -12.17
CA ASP A 111 -10.72 -3.14 -12.97
C ASP A 111 -9.24 -2.69 -12.99
N CYS A 112 -8.48 -3.03 -11.95
CA CYS A 112 -7.04 -2.76 -11.87
C CYS A 112 -6.16 -3.84 -12.53
N GLY A 113 -6.75 -4.86 -13.17
CA GLY A 113 -5.98 -5.92 -13.83
C GLY A 113 -5.35 -6.93 -12.87
N CYS A 114 -5.85 -7.06 -11.63
CA CYS A 114 -5.41 -8.10 -10.69
C CYS A 114 -6.04 -9.46 -11.07
N ASN A 115 -5.61 -10.02 -12.20
CA ASN A 115 -6.17 -11.23 -12.81
C ASN A 115 -5.50 -12.55 -12.35
N LYS A 116 -4.36 -12.49 -11.66
CA LYS A 116 -3.56 -13.65 -11.22
C LYS A 116 -3.57 -13.84 -9.70
N ILE A 117 -4.71 -13.60 -9.07
CA ILE A 117 -4.86 -13.82 -7.62
C ILE A 117 -4.85 -15.33 -7.34
N GLU A 118 -3.88 -15.78 -6.56
CA GLU A 118 -3.67 -17.17 -6.15
C GLU A 118 -4.37 -17.48 -4.81
N SER A 119 -4.50 -16.50 -3.91
CA SER A 119 -5.14 -16.72 -2.60
C SER A 119 -5.96 -15.52 -2.14
N LEU A 120 -7.16 -15.79 -1.61
CA LEU A 120 -8.04 -14.79 -0.99
C LEU A 120 -8.30 -15.16 0.48
N GLY A 121 -7.90 -14.29 1.40
CA GLY A 121 -8.16 -14.42 2.83
C GLY A 121 -9.14 -13.37 3.32
N ILE A 122 -10.19 -13.78 4.04
CA ILE A 122 -11.20 -12.87 4.59
C ILE A 122 -11.14 -12.93 6.12
N TYR A 123 -10.77 -11.81 6.73
CA TYR A 123 -10.62 -11.68 8.19
C TYR A 123 -11.72 -10.79 8.77
N MET A 124 -12.67 -11.41 9.46
CA MET A 124 -13.74 -10.69 10.15
C MET A 124 -13.32 -10.34 11.58
N LYS A 125 -13.26 -9.03 11.88
CA LYS A 125 -13.03 -8.56 13.26
C LYS A 125 -14.29 -8.84 14.08
N ARG A 126 -14.27 -9.89 14.91
CA ARG A 126 -15.33 -10.12 15.91
C ARG A 126 -15.39 -8.90 16.82
N ARG A 127 -16.54 -8.21 16.85
CA ARG A 127 -16.83 -7.26 17.92
C ARG A 127 -16.82 -8.05 19.23
N ASN A 128 -15.84 -7.77 20.10
CA ASN A 128 -15.99 -8.06 21.53
C ASN A 128 -17.22 -7.25 22.00
N ARG A 129 -18.40 -7.86 21.96
CA ARG A 129 -19.53 -7.35 22.75
C ARG A 129 -19.12 -7.64 24.18
N GLY A 130 -18.86 -6.58 24.95
CA GLY A 130 -18.55 -6.69 26.37
C GLY A 130 -19.48 -7.71 27.02
N GLY A 131 -18.88 -8.73 27.63
CA GLY A 131 -19.59 -9.74 28.38
C GLY A 131 -20.34 -9.06 29.52
N ARG A 132 -21.63 -8.80 29.33
CA ARG A 132 -22.53 -8.68 30.48
C ARG A 132 -22.58 -10.06 31.11
N CYS A 133 -21.80 -10.21 32.17
CA CYS A 133 -21.87 -11.31 33.09
C CYS A 133 -23.30 -11.33 33.64
N CYS A 134 -24.16 -12.17 33.06
CA CYS A 134 -25.43 -12.53 33.68
C CYS A 134 -25.08 -13.33 34.94
N ARG A 135 -24.93 -12.66 36.07
CA ARG A 135 -25.05 -13.30 37.38
C ARG A 135 -26.50 -13.71 37.52
N TYR A 136 -26.79 -14.99 37.29
CA TYR A 136 -27.99 -15.61 37.82
C TYR A 136 -27.82 -15.64 39.35
N ARG A 137 -28.75 -14.97 40.04
CA ARG A 137 -29.00 -15.14 41.47
C ARG A 137 -30.17 -16.09 41.61
#